data_AF-A0AAT9M734-F1
#
_entry.id   AF-A0AAT9M734-F1
#
_cell.length_a   1.000
_cell.length_b   1.000
_cell.length_c   1.000
_cell.angle_alpha   90.00
_cell.angle_beta   90.00
_cell.angle_gamma   90.00
#
_symmetry.space_group_name_H-M   'P 1'
#
loop_
_entity.id
_entity.type
_entity.pdbx_description
1 polymer ?
#
loop_
_entity_poly.entity_id
_entity_poly.type
_entity_poly.pdbx_seq_one_letter_code
_entity_poly.pdbx_strand_id
1 'polypeptide(L)'
;MEHGRNIAGLLARVVVGVIMVMHGWQKFFEYGIGGATASFAQMGVPLPGVSAVFAAAVELFGGAALILGIGLPIVGVLMAIDMAGAFVFAKLGEPLIAPTGGQLELALLAGGLLAGFAGGAYSLDRILFRAKEKSAAPQAVTA
;
A
#
# COMPACT_ATOMS: atom_id res chain seq x y z
N MET A 1 3.60 16.44 21.09
CA MET A 1 4.05 15.18 20.45
C MET A 1 3.01 14.58 19.49
N GLU A 2 1.70 14.74 19.73
CA GLU A 2 0.65 14.13 18.90
C GLU A 2 0.58 14.64 17.45
N HIS A 3 0.73 15.95 17.21
CA HIS A 3 0.72 16.54 15.87
C HIS A 3 1.86 16.00 14.97
N GLY A 4 3.07 15.84 15.54
CA GLY A 4 4.21 15.30 14.80
C GLY A 4 3.98 13.87 14.33
N ARG A 5 3.40 13.01 15.19
CA ARG A 5 3.02 11.63 14.82
C ARG A 5 1.99 11.61 13.70
N ASN A 6 1.00 12.48 13.76
CA ASN A 6 -0.07 12.53 12.76
C ASN A 6 0.46 12.99 11.39
N ILE A 7 1.35 14.00 11.37
CA ILE A 7 2.00 14.47 10.14
C ILE A 7 2.92 13.39 9.58
N ALA A 8 3.73 12.73 10.41
CA ALA A 8 4.60 11.64 10.00
C ALA A 8 3.81 10.48 9.36
N GLY A 9 2.67 10.11 9.96
CA GLY A 9 1.78 9.08 9.41
C GLY A 9 1.18 9.47 8.06
N LEU A 10 0.82 10.75 7.86
CA LEU A 10 0.35 11.26 6.56
C LEU A 10 1.47 11.23 5.51
N LEU A 11 2.66 11.71 5.85
CA LEU A 11 3.82 11.70 4.96
C LEU A 11 4.19 10.27 4.55
N ALA A 12 4.20 9.33 5.49
CA ALA A 12 4.44 7.92 5.20
C ALA A 12 3.43 7.38 4.19
N ARG A 13 2.13 7.65 4.39
CA ARG A 13 1.07 7.23 3.45
C ARG A 13 1.24 7.83 2.06
N VAL A 14 1.54 9.12 1.98
CA VAL A 14 1.70 9.80 0.69
C VAL A 14 2.90 9.27 -0.07
N VAL A 15 4.06 9.18 0.58
CA VAL A 15 5.31 8.73 -0.08
C VAL A 15 5.22 7.27 -0.50
N VAL A 16 4.85 6.37 0.43
CA VAL A 16 4.70 4.94 0.12
C VAL A 16 3.63 4.73 -0.93
N GLY A 17 2.50 5.43 -0.81
CA GLY A 17 1.38 5.32 -1.75
C GLY A 17 1.75 5.81 -3.15
N VAL A 18 2.48 6.92 -3.29
CA VAL A 18 2.94 7.40 -4.62
C VAL A 18 3.87 6.40 -5.28
N ILE A 19 4.84 5.85 -4.54
CA ILE A 19 5.77 4.86 -5.09
C ILE A 19 5.01 3.63 -5.60
N MET A 20 4.04 3.14 -4.81
CA MET A 20 3.21 1.99 -5.20
C MET A 20 2.30 2.32 -6.39
N VAL A 21 1.68 3.51 -6.43
CA VAL A 21 0.92 3.97 -7.59
C VAL A 21 1.77 3.95 -8.85
N MET A 22 3.02 4.41 -8.78
CA MET A 22 3.91 4.38 -9.93
C MET A 22 4.21 2.94 -10.37
N HIS A 23 4.57 2.02 -9.46
CA HIS A 23 4.79 0.62 -9.82
C HIS A 23 3.56 -0.02 -10.50
N GLY A 24 2.36 0.24 -9.96
CA GLY A 24 1.12 -0.28 -10.53
C GLY A 24 0.78 0.37 -11.87
N TRP A 25 1.07 1.66 -12.03
CA TRP A 25 0.89 2.39 -13.28
C TRP A 25 1.69 1.75 -14.41
N GLN A 26 2.95 1.42 -14.15
CA GLN A 26 3.79 0.79 -15.16
C GLN A 26 3.24 -0.59 -15.58
N LYS A 27 2.75 -1.39 -14.61
CA LYS A 27 2.14 -2.71 -14.87
C LYS A 27 0.84 -2.63 -15.66
N PHE A 28 0.05 -1.57 -15.51
CA PHE A 28 -1.17 -1.40 -16.29
C PHE A 28 -0.95 -0.74 -17.65
N PHE A 29 -0.12 0.31 -17.70
CA PHE A 29 -0.13 1.26 -18.81
C PHE A 29 1.19 1.35 -19.58
N GLU A 30 2.34 1.04 -18.98
CA GLU A 30 3.62 1.11 -19.69
C GLU A 30 3.94 -0.19 -20.43
N TYR A 31 3.94 -1.31 -19.71
CA TYR A 31 4.20 -2.64 -20.28
C TYR A 31 2.97 -3.57 -20.24
N GLY A 32 1.89 -3.13 -19.58
CA GLY A 32 0.62 -3.83 -19.53
C GLY A 32 0.65 -5.15 -18.75
N ILE A 33 -0.54 -5.66 -18.44
CA ILE A 33 -0.68 -6.92 -17.68
C ILE A 33 0.00 -8.09 -18.39
N GLY A 34 0.01 -8.10 -19.73
CA GLY A 34 0.73 -9.10 -20.51
C GLY A 34 2.25 -9.07 -20.28
N GLY A 35 2.86 -7.88 -20.28
CA GLY A 35 4.28 -7.71 -19.99
C GLY A 35 4.63 -8.08 -18.55
N ALA A 36 3.80 -7.66 -17.59
CA ALA A 36 3.95 -8.07 -16.19
C ALA A 36 3.84 -9.60 -16.02
N THR A 37 2.88 -10.23 -16.68
CA THR A 37 2.68 -11.69 -16.67
C THR A 37 3.91 -12.41 -17.23
N ALA A 38 4.46 -11.95 -18.34
CA ALA A 38 5.66 -12.53 -18.94
C ALA A 38 6.88 -12.40 -18.01
N SER A 39 7.07 -11.23 -17.39
CA SER A 39 8.13 -11.01 -16.40
C SER A 39 7.98 -11.93 -15.19
N PHE A 40 6.76 -12.05 -14.65
CA PHE A 40 6.47 -12.90 -13.50
C PHE A 40 6.70 -14.38 -13.80
N ALA A 41 6.39 -14.83 -15.03
CA ALA A 41 6.69 -16.18 -15.47
C ALA A 41 8.21 -16.46 -15.52
N GLN A 42 9.02 -15.49 -15.97
CA GLN A 42 10.49 -15.63 -15.99
C GLN A 42 11.08 -15.69 -14.58
N MET A 43 10.47 -14.98 -13.62
CA MET A 43 10.86 -15.00 -12.20
C MET A 43 10.34 -16.23 -11.42
N GLY A 44 9.59 -17.12 -12.08
CA GLY A 44 9.03 -18.31 -11.43
C GLY A 44 7.89 -18.02 -10.45
N VAL A 45 7.22 -16.87 -10.57
CA VAL A 45 6.07 -16.52 -9.75
C VAL A 45 4.91 -17.47 -10.06
N PRO A 46 4.28 -18.10 -9.05
CA PRO A 46 3.11 -18.95 -9.25
C PRO A 46 1.94 -18.18 -9.89
N LEU A 47 1.20 -18.85 -10.78
CA LEU A 47 0.03 -18.29 -11.47
C LEU A 47 0.32 -16.88 -12.03
N PRO A 48 1.30 -16.71 -12.92
CA PRO A 48 1.88 -15.40 -13.25
C PRO A 48 0.84 -14.39 -13.76
N GLY A 49 -0.19 -14.83 -14.48
CA GLY A 49 -1.28 -13.95 -14.92
C GLY A 49 -2.15 -13.43 -13.78
N VAL A 50 -2.49 -14.28 -12.82
CA VAL A 50 -3.28 -13.88 -11.62
C VAL A 50 -2.43 -12.98 -10.73
N SER A 51 -1.18 -13.36 -10.49
CA SER A 51 -0.24 -12.60 -9.68
C SER A 51 0.06 -11.23 -10.28
N ALA A 52 0.18 -11.12 -11.61
CA ALA A 52 0.37 -9.84 -12.28
C ALA A 52 -0.85 -8.91 -12.13
N VAL A 53 -2.07 -9.42 -12.29
CA VAL A 53 -3.29 -8.63 -12.07
C VAL A 53 -3.42 -8.21 -10.61
N PHE A 54 -3.14 -9.12 -9.68
CA PHE A 54 -3.13 -8.83 -8.25
C PHE A 54 -2.14 -7.71 -7.90
N ALA A 55 -0.87 -7.88 -8.30
CA ALA A 55 0.18 -6.90 -8.01
C ALA A 55 -0.16 -5.53 -8.60
N ALA A 56 -0.53 -5.48 -9.88
CA ALA A 56 -0.89 -4.24 -10.54
C ALA A 56 -2.06 -3.53 -9.83
N ALA A 57 -3.11 -4.26 -9.45
CA ALA A 57 -4.27 -3.71 -8.77
C ALA A 57 -3.95 -3.22 -7.36
N VAL A 58 -3.21 -4.01 -6.58
CA VAL A 58 -2.81 -3.64 -5.21
C VAL A 58 -1.86 -2.45 -5.21
N GLU A 59 -0.87 -2.43 -6.10
CA GLU A 59 0.06 -1.32 -6.22
C GLU A 59 -0.66 -0.02 -6.63
N LEU A 60 -1.50 -0.08 -7.67
CA LEU A 60 -2.17 1.12 -8.19
C LEU A 60 -3.30 1.59 -7.27
N PHE A 61 -4.31 0.75 -7.06
CA PHE A 61 -5.51 1.14 -6.31
C PHE A 61 -5.27 1.11 -4.80
N GLY A 62 -4.48 0.15 -4.31
CA GLY A 62 -4.06 0.14 -2.91
C GLY A 62 -3.14 1.33 -2.60
N GLY A 63 -2.20 1.67 -3.49
CA GLY A 63 -1.40 2.89 -3.38
C GLY A 63 -2.27 4.15 -3.27
N ALA A 64 -3.25 4.31 -4.16
CA ALA A 64 -4.19 5.43 -4.11
C ALA A 64 -5.05 5.43 -2.82
N ALA A 65 -5.56 4.27 -2.42
CA ALA A 65 -6.33 4.12 -1.19
C ALA A 65 -5.51 4.46 0.07
N LEU A 66 -4.22 4.12 0.09
CA LEU A 66 -3.31 4.47 1.18
C LEU A 66 -3.14 6.00 1.29
N ILE A 67 -2.91 6.68 0.16
CA ILE A 67 -2.82 8.15 0.10
C ILE A 67 -4.09 8.78 0.67
N LEU A 68 -5.25 8.34 0.20
CA LEU A 68 -6.56 8.85 0.62
C LEU A 68 -6.91 8.45 2.06
N GLY A 69 -6.29 7.40 2.59
CA GLY A 69 -6.60 6.89 3.92
C GLY A 69 -7.93 6.15 3.97
N ILE A 70 -8.13 5.24 3.01
CA ILE A 70 -9.33 4.39 2.90
C ILE A 70 -8.92 2.93 3.11
N GLY A 71 -9.59 2.23 4.04
CA GLY A 71 -9.35 0.81 4.29
C GLY A 71 -7.92 0.51 4.77
N LEU A 72 -7.33 1.44 5.54
CA LEU A 72 -5.88 1.49 5.79
C LEU A 72 -5.23 0.16 6.25
N PRO A 73 -5.77 -0.58 7.25
CA PRO A 73 -5.14 -1.83 7.68
C PRO A 73 -5.16 -2.90 6.59
N ILE A 74 -6.25 -2.99 5.81
CA ILE A 74 -6.41 -3.98 4.74
C ILE A 74 -5.43 -3.66 3.62
N VAL A 75 -5.38 -2.40 3.18
CA VAL A 75 -4.46 -1.93 2.14
C VAL A 75 -3.01 -2.17 2.54
N GLY A 76 -2.63 -1.84 3.79
CA GLY A 76 -1.28 -2.07 4.30
C GLY A 76 -0.86 -3.54 4.27
N VAL A 77 -1.75 -4.46 4.64
CA VAL A 77 -1.48 -5.92 4.57
C VAL A 77 -1.34 -6.40 3.13
N LEU A 78 -2.22 -5.96 2.22
CA LEU A 78 -2.14 -6.33 0.80
C LEU A 78 -0.82 -5.84 0.18
N MET A 79 -0.44 -4.59 0.44
CA MET A 79 0.87 -4.03 0.05
C MET A 79 2.04 -4.86 0.61
N ALA A 80 1.95 -5.27 1.87
CA ALA A 80 3.02 -6.06 2.49
C ALA A 80 3.16 -7.44 1.83
N ILE A 81 2.05 -8.09 1.52
CA ILE A 81 2.03 -9.37 0.79
C ILE A 81 2.64 -9.20 -0.60
N ASP A 82 2.24 -8.16 -1.32
CA ASP A 82 2.74 -7.84 -2.66
C ASP A 82 4.25 -7.58 -2.67
N MET A 83 4.74 -6.72 -1.78
CA MET A 83 6.18 -6.42 -1.63
C MET A 83 6.99 -7.61 -1.11
N ALA A 84 6.41 -8.46 -0.26
CA ALA A 84 7.05 -9.71 0.15
C ALA A 84 7.22 -10.67 -1.03
N GLY A 85 6.18 -10.80 -1.87
CA GLY A 85 6.26 -11.55 -3.11
C GLY A 85 7.33 -11.01 -4.05
N ALA A 86 7.33 -9.69 -4.28
CA ALA A 86 8.35 -9.02 -5.10
C ALA A 86 9.77 -9.30 -4.57
N PHE A 87 9.99 -9.21 -3.26
CA PHE A 87 11.29 -9.53 -2.67
C PHE A 87 11.68 -11.00 -2.89
N VAL A 88 10.79 -11.93 -2.56
CA VAL A 88 11.07 -13.38 -2.63
C VAL A 88 11.37 -13.82 -4.07
N PHE A 89 10.61 -13.35 -5.05
CA PHE A 89 10.72 -13.85 -6.43
C PHE A 89 11.68 -13.03 -7.29
N ALA A 90 11.86 -11.74 -7.03
CA ALA A 90 12.65 -10.85 -7.89
C ALA A 90 13.99 -10.44 -7.28
N LYS A 91 14.18 -10.57 -5.97
CA LYS A 91 15.32 -9.97 -5.24
C LYS A 91 16.06 -10.94 -4.31
N LEU A 92 15.48 -12.10 -4.02
CA LEU A 92 16.08 -13.04 -3.09
C LEU A 92 17.40 -13.59 -3.64
N GLY A 93 18.46 -13.52 -2.83
CA GLY A 93 19.81 -13.94 -3.22
C GLY A 93 20.68 -12.80 -3.75
N GLU A 94 20.11 -11.64 -4.09
CA GLU A 94 20.88 -10.42 -4.38
C GLU A 94 21.39 -9.79 -3.07
N PRO A 95 22.58 -9.16 -3.06
CA PRO A 95 23.00 -8.35 -1.93
C PRO A 95 21.97 -7.27 -1.62
N LEU A 96 21.67 -7.06 -0.34
CA LEU A 96 20.60 -6.14 0.06
C LEU A 96 20.81 -4.73 -0.50
N ILE A 97 22.05 -4.24 -0.47
CA ILE A 97 22.44 -2.92 -0.98
C ILE A 97 23.16 -3.11 -2.32
N ALA A 98 22.38 -3.17 -3.39
CA ALA A 98 22.85 -3.30 -4.77
C ALA A 98 21.81 -2.67 -5.73
N PRO A 99 22.19 -2.34 -6.98
CA PRO A 99 21.23 -1.86 -7.98
C PRO A 99 20.04 -2.81 -8.19
N THR A 100 20.28 -4.11 -8.02
CA THR A 100 19.29 -5.20 -8.11
C THR A 100 18.78 -5.65 -6.75
N GLY A 101 19.29 -5.10 -5.65
CA GLY A 101 18.99 -5.50 -4.28
C GLY A 101 17.55 -5.21 -3.85
N GLY A 102 17.10 -5.91 -2.81
CA GLY A 102 15.72 -5.86 -2.31
C GLY A 102 15.42 -4.76 -1.31
N GLN A 103 16.25 -3.71 -1.24
CA GLN A 103 16.10 -2.67 -0.21
C GLN A 103 14.77 -1.90 -0.30
N LEU A 104 14.27 -1.71 -1.52
CA LEU A 104 13.05 -0.93 -1.76
C LEU A 104 11.82 -1.74 -1.34
N GLU A 105 11.78 -3.01 -1.72
CA GLU A 105 10.69 -3.94 -1.42
C GLU A 105 10.53 -4.11 0.09
N LEU A 106 11.62 -4.32 0.83
CA LEU A 106 11.57 -4.40 2.29
C LEU A 106 11.14 -3.08 2.94
N ALA A 107 11.61 -1.94 2.41
CA ALA A 107 11.21 -0.63 2.92
C ALA A 107 9.73 -0.33 2.67
N LEU A 108 9.19 -0.68 1.49
CA LEU A 108 7.79 -0.51 1.14
C LEU A 108 6.89 -1.50 1.88
N LEU A 109 7.35 -2.72 2.14
CA LEU A 109 6.66 -3.70 2.98
C LEU A 109 6.48 -3.14 4.40
N ALA A 110 7.57 -2.76 5.05
CA ALA A 110 7.52 -2.23 6.42
C ALA A 110 6.78 -0.88 6.47
N GLY A 111 7.06 0.01 5.50
CA GLY A 111 6.42 1.31 5.36
C GLY A 111 4.92 1.21 5.12
N GLY A 112 4.47 0.28 4.28
CA GLY A 112 3.06 0.00 4.00
C GLY A 112 2.30 -0.48 5.24
N LEU A 113 2.88 -1.41 6.01
CA LEU A 113 2.31 -1.84 7.29
C LEU A 113 2.21 -0.68 8.29
N LEU A 114 3.30 0.07 8.49
CA LEU A 114 3.29 1.21 9.40
C LEU A 114 2.27 2.28 8.97
N ALA A 115 2.20 2.57 7.67
CA ALA A 115 1.23 3.51 7.11
C ALA A 115 -0.22 3.03 7.28
N GLY A 116 -0.47 1.72 7.12
CA GLY A 116 -1.78 1.11 7.28
C GLY A 116 -2.27 1.04 8.74
N PHE A 117 -1.38 0.78 9.70
CA PHE A 117 -1.77 0.60 11.12
C PHE A 117 -1.57 1.86 11.97
N ALA A 118 -0.63 2.74 11.62
CA ALA A 118 -0.30 3.93 12.42
C ALA A 118 -0.57 5.27 11.70
N GLY A 119 -0.93 5.25 10.39
CA GLY A 119 -1.13 6.46 9.59
C GLY A 119 -2.53 7.10 9.65
N GLY A 120 -3.44 6.57 10.48
CA GLY A 120 -4.89 6.85 10.41
C GLY A 120 -5.35 8.24 10.88
N ALA A 121 -4.48 9.08 11.45
CA ALA A 121 -4.90 10.32 12.09
C ALA A 121 -5.56 11.34 11.15
N TYR A 122 -5.10 11.40 9.89
CA TYR A 122 -5.63 12.24 8.80
C TYR A 122 -6.19 11.38 7.66
N SER A 123 -6.93 10.32 8.00
CA SER A 123 -7.53 9.39 7.03
C SER A 123 -8.99 9.73 6.76
N LEU A 124 -9.48 9.43 5.54
CA LEU A 124 -10.90 9.52 5.24
C LEU A 124 -11.73 8.54 6.08
N ASP A 125 -11.18 7.35 6.39
CA ASP A 125 -11.78 6.41 7.34
C ASP A 125 -12.17 7.13 8.64
N ARG A 126 -11.23 7.87 9.25
CA ARG A 126 -11.47 8.58 10.50
C ARG A 126 -12.52 9.68 10.38
N ILE A 127 -12.57 10.40 9.26
CA ILE A 127 -13.57 11.45 9.04
C ILE A 127 -14.97 10.81 8.96
N LEU A 128 -15.11 9.71 8.22
CA LEU A 128 -16.37 9.00 8.02
C LEU A 128 -16.88 8.36 9.32
N PHE A 129 -16.03 7.65 10.06
CA PHE A 129 -16.43 7.02 11.31
C PHE A 129 -16.74 8.04 12.42
N ARG A 130 -16.00 9.15 12.49
CA ARG A 130 -16.27 10.23 13.46
C ARG A 130 -17.54 11.01 13.15
N ALA A 131 -17.89 11.18 11.87
CA ALA A 131 -19.17 11.75 11.48
C ALA A 131 -20.34 10.86 11.93
N LYS A 132 -20.21 9.53 11.76
CA LYS A 132 -21.24 8.56 12.16
C LYS A 132 -21.47 8.53 13.67
N GLU A 133 -20.42 8.61 14.48
CA GLU A 133 -20.54 8.70 15.96
C GLU A 133 -21.27 9.98 16.41
N LYS A 134 -20.97 11.13 15.78
CA LYS A 134 -21.67 12.39 16.09
C LYS A 134 -23.16 12.35 15.73
N SER A 135 -23.52 11.69 14.63
CA SER A 135 -24.93 11.53 14.22
C SER A 135 -25.70 10.51 15.09
N ALA A 136 -24.99 9.58 15.75
CA ALA A 136 -25.60 8.57 16.61
C ALA A 136 -25.73 9.01 18.08
N ALA A 137 -25.08 10.11 18.48
CA ALA A 137 -25.25 10.68 19.82
C ALA A 137 -26.66 11.27 19.97
N PRO A 138 -27.51 10.75 20.87
CA PRO A 138 -28.81 11.34 21.14
C PRO A 138 -28.63 12.78 21.63
N GLN A 139 -29.49 13.70 21.18
CA GLN A 139 -29.67 14.99 21.83
C GLN A 139 -30.16 14.70 23.26
N ALA A 140 -29.24 14.58 24.20
CA ALA A 140 -29.57 14.37 25.60
C ALA A 140 -30.23 15.63 26.13
N VAL A 141 -31.56 15.64 26.02
CA VAL A 141 -32.55 16.19 26.96
C VAL A 141 -32.08 17.46 27.67
N THR A 142 -32.28 18.60 27.01
CA THR A 142 -32.61 19.84 27.72
C THR A 142 -34.10 19.79 28.03
N ALA A 143 -34.45 19.33 29.22
CA ALA A 143 -35.76 19.51 29.86
C ALA A 143 -35.56 19.68 31.37
#